data_AF-A0A9D2DGA2-F1
#
_entry.id   AF-A0A9D2DGA2-F1
#
_cell.length_a   1.000
_cell.length_b   1.000
_cell.length_c   1.000
_cell.angle_alpha   90.00
_cell.angle_beta   90.00
_cell.angle_gamma   90.00
#
_symmetry.space_group_name_H-M   'P 1'
#
loop_
_entity.id
_entity.type
_entity.pdbx_description
1 polymer ?
#
loop_
_entity_poly.entity_id
_entity_poly.type
_entity_poly.pdbx_seq_one_letter_code
_entity_poly.pdbx_strand_id
1 'polypeptide(L)'
;MKKTTKNKMPDRNASASANGWAFQVGAGIKLMLENVKAFTALKMEGKNDDIEITLPEGKIYAQAKSVTVMGNQNTAAENLKNSLATLSDDVTEDSNPVKLIYITNILNPISS
;
A
#
# COMPACT_ATOMS: atom_id res chain seq x y z
N MET A 1 20.71 -33.36 31.88
CA MET A 1 19.43 -32.72 31.48
C MET A 1 19.76 -31.54 30.56
N LYS A 2 19.73 -31.72 29.23
CA LYS A 2 20.04 -30.64 28.26
C LYS A 2 18.74 -29.93 27.90
N LYS A 3 18.65 -28.63 28.18
CA LYS A 3 17.57 -27.75 27.70
C LYS A 3 17.78 -27.52 26.20
N THR A 4 16.92 -28.09 25.36
CA THR A 4 16.84 -27.73 23.94
C THR A 4 16.11 -26.40 23.81
N THR A 5 16.86 -25.33 23.53
CA THR A 5 16.32 -24.08 23.02
C THR A 5 15.72 -24.34 21.64
N LYS A 6 14.38 -24.24 21.52
CA LYS A 6 13.72 -24.18 20.21
C LYS A 6 14.17 -22.88 19.54
N ASN A 7 15.08 -22.98 18.59
CA ASN A 7 15.35 -21.89 17.65
C ASN A 7 14.04 -21.63 16.90
N LYS A 8 13.36 -20.52 17.22
CA LYS A 8 12.19 -20.05 16.47
C LYS A 8 12.74 -19.58 15.13
N MET A 9 12.60 -20.40 14.08
CA MET A 9 12.91 -19.96 12.73
C MET A 9 12.10 -18.69 12.46
N PRO A 10 12.71 -17.60 11.97
CA PRO A 10 11.95 -16.42 11.60
C PRO A 10 10.94 -16.83 10.52
N ASP A 11 9.65 -16.60 10.77
CA ASP A 11 8.57 -16.79 9.80
C ASP A 11 8.79 -15.82 8.64
N ARG A 12 9.69 -16.17 7.72
CA ARG A 12 9.87 -15.52 6.42
C ARG A 12 8.80 -16.08 5.50
N ASN A 13 7.54 -15.81 5.82
CA ASN A 13 6.42 -16.29 5.03
C ASN A 13 6.30 -15.42 3.77
N ALA A 14 7.14 -15.72 2.76
CA ALA A 14 7.21 -15.00 1.49
C ALA A 14 5.85 -14.92 0.77
N SER A 15 4.91 -15.80 1.13
CA SER A 15 3.53 -15.79 0.66
C SER A 15 2.79 -14.49 1.04
N ALA A 16 2.99 -13.95 2.24
CA ALA A 16 2.35 -12.71 2.68
C ALA A 16 2.86 -11.50 1.88
N SER A 17 4.19 -11.43 1.67
CA SER A 17 4.81 -10.39 0.84
C SER A 17 4.37 -10.48 -0.63
N ALA A 18 4.29 -11.70 -1.19
CA ALA A 18 3.81 -11.92 -2.55
C ALA A 18 2.32 -11.52 -2.72
N ASN A 19 1.49 -11.81 -1.72
CA ASN A 19 0.09 -11.38 -1.71
C ASN A 19 -0.05 -9.85 -1.64
N GLY A 20 0.73 -9.20 -0.79
CA GLY A 20 0.79 -7.74 -0.69
C GLY A 20 1.13 -7.09 -2.02
N TRP A 21 2.20 -7.58 -2.66
CA TRP A 21 2.64 -7.10 -3.97
C TRP A 21 1.60 -7.34 -5.08
N ALA A 22 0.98 -8.52 -5.14
CA ALA A 22 -0.06 -8.81 -6.12
C ALA A 22 -1.28 -7.90 -5.96
N PHE A 23 -1.68 -7.61 -4.71
CA PHE A 23 -2.75 -6.66 -4.42
C PHE A 23 -2.41 -5.25 -4.89
N GLN A 24 -1.19 -4.78 -4.62
CA GLN A 24 -0.68 -3.49 -5.08
C GLN A 24 -0.69 -3.40 -6.60
N VAL A 25 -0.21 -4.41 -7.32
CA VAL A 25 -0.26 -4.45 -8.80
C VAL A 25 -1.70 -4.38 -9.32
N GLY A 26 -2.62 -5.16 -8.75
CA GLY A 26 -4.03 -5.12 -9.13
C GLY A 26 -4.66 -3.74 -8.90
N ALA A 27 -4.36 -3.11 -7.76
CA ALA A 27 -4.79 -1.75 -7.46
C ALA A 27 -4.22 -0.72 -8.45
N GLY A 28 -2.94 -0.84 -8.80
CA GLY A 28 -2.28 0.02 -9.79
C GLY A 28 -2.90 -0.08 -11.18
N ILE A 29 -3.18 -1.30 -11.65
CA ILE A 29 -3.87 -1.52 -12.94
C ILE A 29 -5.25 -0.88 -12.92
N LYS A 30 -6.02 -1.07 -11.84
CA LYS A 30 -7.37 -0.49 -11.70
C LYS A 30 -7.31 1.05 -11.75
N LEU A 31 -6.40 1.67 -11.01
CA LEU A 31 -6.23 3.12 -11.02
C LEU A 31 -5.77 3.64 -12.39
N MET A 32 -4.87 2.92 -13.06
CA MET A 32 -4.45 3.25 -14.43
C MET A 32 -5.64 3.22 -15.39
N LEU A 33 -6.49 2.19 -15.33
CA LEU A 33 -7.68 2.07 -16.18
C LEU A 33 -8.68 3.22 -15.94
N GLU A 34 -8.85 3.67 -14.70
CA GLU A 34 -9.70 4.82 -14.37
C GLU A 34 -9.16 6.14 -14.93
N ASN A 35 -7.85 6.24 -15.13
CA ASN A 35 -7.16 7.44 -15.64
C ASN A 35 -6.58 7.23 -17.05
N VAL A 36 -6.99 6.17 -17.76
CA VAL A 36 -6.35 5.69 -19.00
C VAL A 36 -6.29 6.72 -20.11
N LYS A 37 -7.24 7.67 -20.12
CA LYS A 37 -7.33 8.73 -21.13
C LYS A 37 -6.34 9.87 -20.92
N ALA A 38 -5.80 10.03 -19.71
CA ALA A 38 -5.04 11.20 -19.32
C ALA A 38 -3.66 10.89 -18.74
N PHE A 39 -3.46 9.69 -18.16
CA PHE A 39 -2.18 9.39 -17.52
C PHE A 39 -1.01 9.36 -18.51
N THR A 40 0.13 9.82 -18.03
CA THR A 40 1.38 9.87 -18.80
C THR A 40 2.41 8.86 -18.29
N ALA A 41 2.35 8.50 -17.01
CA ALA A 41 3.19 7.46 -16.42
C ALA A 41 2.50 6.76 -15.25
N LEU A 42 2.82 5.48 -15.07
CA LEU A 42 2.49 4.68 -13.90
C LEU A 42 3.80 4.15 -13.30
N LYS A 43 3.99 4.33 -12.00
CA LYS A 43 5.10 3.77 -11.24
C LYS A 43 4.56 2.94 -10.09
N MET A 44 5.01 1.70 -10.04
CA MET A 44 4.73 0.76 -8.95
C MET A 44 5.97 0.71 -8.05
N GLU A 45 5.78 0.57 -6.74
CA GLU A 45 6.89 0.60 -5.76
C GLU A 45 7.69 1.89 -5.91
N GLY A 46 7.00 2.99 -5.68
CA GLY A 46 7.55 4.35 -5.64
C GLY A 46 8.61 4.53 -4.57
N LYS A 47 9.16 5.74 -4.49
CA LYS A 47 10.17 6.05 -3.46
C LYS A 47 9.54 6.00 -2.07
N ASN A 48 8.34 6.58 -1.97
CA ASN A 48 7.56 6.69 -0.74
C ASN A 48 6.24 5.92 -0.86
N ASP A 49 5.61 5.93 -2.05
CA ASP A 49 4.30 5.31 -2.27
C ASP A 49 4.29 3.97 -2.98
N ASP A 50 3.28 3.18 -2.66
CA ASP A 50 3.05 1.90 -3.32
C ASP A 50 2.73 2.12 -4.82
N ILE A 51 2.01 3.19 -5.18
CA ILE A 51 1.60 3.52 -6.56
C ILE A 51 1.66 5.04 -6.79
N GLU A 52 2.33 5.46 -7.87
CA GLU A 52 2.32 6.84 -8.35
C GLU A 52 1.77 6.88 -9.79
N ILE A 53 0.76 7.72 -10.08
CA ILE A 53 0.29 8.01 -11.44
C ILE A 53 0.57 9.47 -11.76
N THR A 54 1.28 9.71 -12.86
CA THR A 54 1.52 11.06 -13.38
C THR A 54 0.45 11.42 -14.40
N LEU A 55 -0.13 12.61 -14.24
CA LEU A 55 -1.07 13.26 -15.14
C LEU A 55 -0.47 14.60 -15.61
N PRO A 56 -0.97 15.23 -16.68
CA PRO A 56 -0.55 16.57 -17.09
C PRO A 56 -0.73 17.63 -15.99
N GLU A 57 -1.78 17.50 -15.18
CA GLU A 57 -2.15 18.44 -14.12
C GLU A 57 -1.47 18.18 -12.76
N GLY A 58 -0.72 17.09 -12.61
CA GLY A 58 -0.10 16.71 -11.34
C GLY A 58 -0.04 15.20 -11.12
N LYS A 59 -0.02 14.75 -9.87
CA LYS A 59 0.15 13.33 -9.53
C LYS A 59 -0.96 12.77 -8.65
N ILE A 60 -1.30 11.50 -8.89
CA ILE A 60 -2.10 10.68 -7.97
C ILE A 60 -1.13 9.80 -7.19
N TYR A 61 -1.21 9.87 -5.87
CA TYR A 61 -0.46 9.01 -4.96
C TYR A 61 -1.39 8.01 -4.28
N ALA A 62 -0.97 6.76 -4.20
CA ALA A 62 -1.76 5.73 -3.57
C ALA A 62 -0.95 4.74 -2.73
N GLN A 63 -1.51 4.41 -1.57
CA GLN A 63 -1.02 3.39 -0.64
C GLN A 63 -1.96 2.20 -0.69
N ALA A 64 -1.42 1.00 -0.89
CA ALA A 64 -2.17 -0.24 -1.04
C ALA A 64 -1.82 -1.21 0.10
N LYS A 65 -2.75 -1.41 1.04
CA LYS A 65 -2.53 -2.30 2.20
C LYS A 65 -3.56 -3.43 2.18
N SER A 66 -3.08 -4.68 2.19
CA SER A 66 -3.95 -5.85 2.16
C SER A 66 -3.74 -6.79 3.34
N VAL A 67 -4.79 -7.58 3.62
CA VAL A 67 -4.76 -8.72 4.53
C VAL A 67 -5.05 -9.99 3.75
N THR A 68 -4.32 -11.07 4.06
CA THR A 68 -4.56 -12.40 3.45
C THR A 68 -5.76 -13.10 4.10
N VAL A 69 -5.98 -12.86 5.39
CA VAL A 69 -7.13 -13.40 6.14
C VAL A 69 -8.16 -12.30 6.28
N MET A 70 -9.28 -12.43 5.59
CA MET A 70 -10.40 -11.49 5.69
C MET A 70 -10.88 -11.41 7.15
N GLY A 71 -11.08 -10.19 7.64
CA GLY A 71 -11.48 -9.93 9.03
C GLY A 71 -10.33 -9.83 10.03
N ASN A 72 -9.08 -10.10 9.64
CA ASN A 72 -7.93 -9.76 10.48
C ASN A 72 -7.66 -8.25 10.41
N GLN A 73 -8.01 -7.52 11.48
CA GLN A 73 -7.92 -6.05 11.55
C GLN A 73 -6.84 -5.57 12.52
N ASN A 74 -6.01 -6.47 13.06
CA ASN A 74 -5.08 -6.17 14.14
C ASN A 74 -4.06 -5.08 13.80
N THR A 75 -3.74 -4.89 12.52
CA THR A 75 -2.79 -3.88 12.03
C THR A 75 -3.47 -2.80 11.19
N ALA A 76 -4.81 -2.75 11.14
CA ALA A 76 -5.53 -1.93 10.19
C ALA A 76 -5.37 -0.42 10.46
N ALA A 77 -5.58 0.02 11.71
CA ALA A 77 -5.42 1.42 12.08
C ALA A 77 -3.96 1.88 11.98
N GLU A 78 -3.00 1.02 12.35
CA GLU A 78 -1.57 1.35 12.22
C GLU A 78 -1.18 1.52 10.75
N ASN A 79 -1.58 0.58 9.88
CA ASN A 79 -1.34 0.66 8.44
C ASN A 79 -2.00 1.89 7.82
N LEU A 80 -3.24 2.20 8.19
CA LEU A 80 -3.93 3.41 7.73
C LEU A 80 -3.17 4.66 8.18
N LYS A 81 -2.84 4.77 9.47
CA LYS A 81 -2.11 5.92 10.02
C LYS A 81 -0.77 6.14 9.29
N ASN A 82 0.02 5.09 9.13
CA ASN A 82 1.31 5.18 8.45
C ASN A 82 1.15 5.57 6.98
N SER A 83 0.15 5.00 6.30
CA SER A 83 -0.14 5.34 4.90
C SER A 83 -0.57 6.79 4.74
N LEU A 84 -1.39 7.31 5.65
CA LEU A 84 -1.80 8.72 5.66
C LEU A 84 -0.64 9.66 5.97
N ALA A 85 0.30 9.26 6.83
CA ALA A 85 1.51 10.03 7.08
C ALA A 85 2.37 10.14 5.82
N THR A 86 2.63 9.01 5.13
CA THR A 86 3.38 9.01 3.88
C THR A 86 2.71 9.87 2.80
N LEU A 87 1.40 9.70 2.59
CA LEU A 87 0.65 10.52 1.64
C LEU A 87 0.65 12.01 1.99
N SER A 88 0.73 12.34 3.30
CA SER A 88 0.86 13.72 3.75
C SER A 88 2.23 14.31 3.42
N ASP A 89 3.29 13.51 3.48
CA ASP A 89 4.65 13.95 3.13
C ASP A 89 4.72 14.32 1.64
N ASP A 90 4.05 13.58 0.75
CA ASP A 90 4.04 13.88 -0.70
C ASP A 90 3.40 15.24 -1.03
N VAL A 91 2.46 15.72 -0.19
CA VAL A 91 1.89 17.07 -0.30
C VAL A 91 2.92 18.14 0.01
N THR A 92 3.87 17.85 0.91
CA THR A 92 4.89 18.81 1.35
C THR A 92 6.12 18.83 0.45
N GLU A 93 6.41 17.74 -0.29
CA GLU A 93 7.61 17.55 -1.12
C GLU A 93 7.47 18.00 -2.60
N ASP A 94 6.61 18.97 -2.91
CA ASP A 94 6.58 19.66 -4.23
C ASP A 94 6.10 18.82 -5.44
N SER A 95 5.10 17.96 -5.22
CA SER A 95 4.62 17.02 -6.24
C SER A 95 3.32 17.39 -6.98
N ASN A 96 2.70 18.52 -6.60
CA ASN A 96 1.35 18.91 -7.02
C ASN A 96 0.37 17.71 -7.00
N PRO A 97 0.08 17.15 -5.81
CA PRO A 97 -0.81 16.00 -5.71
C PRO A 97 -2.23 16.42 -6.04
N VAL A 98 -2.83 15.77 -7.04
CA VAL A 98 -4.23 16.00 -7.41
C VAL A 98 -5.18 15.08 -6.65
N LYS A 99 -4.71 13.90 -6.22
CA LYS A 99 -5.46 12.94 -5.41
C LYS A 99 -4.51 12.11 -4.55
N LEU A 100 -4.94 11.83 -3.32
CA LEU A 100 -4.32 10.87 -2.40
C LEU A 100 -5.31 9.73 -2.17
N ILE A 101 -4.89 8.48 -2.31
CA ILE A 101 -5.77 7.32 -2.27
C ILE A 101 -5.23 6.26 -1.32
N TYR A 102 -6.05 5.81 -0.37
CA TYR A 102 -5.77 4.61 0.41
C TYR A 102 -6.63 3.46 -0.10
N ILE A 103 -6.00 2.35 -0.51
CA ILE A 103 -6.66 1.17 -1.07
C ILE A 103 -6.44 0.00 -0.12
N THR A 104 -7.53 -0.62 0.31
CA THR A 104 -7.45 -1.79 1.19
C THR A 104 -8.59 -2.78 0.95
N ASN A 105 -8.34 -4.05 1.25
CA ASN A 105 -9.37 -5.09 1.35
C ASN A 105 -9.82 -5.33 2.80
N ILE A 106 -9.40 -4.49 3.74
CA ILE A 106 -9.82 -4.55 5.14
C ILE A 106 -11.21 -3.92 5.27
N LEU A 107 -12.16 -4.66 5.87
CA LEU A 107 -13.57 -4.24 5.97
C LEU A 107 -13.76 -2.92 6.73
N ASN A 108 -12.98 -2.70 7.80
CA ASN A 108 -13.01 -1.48 8.58
C ASN A 108 -11.59 -1.04 8.94
N PRO A 109 -10.98 -0.14 8.15
CA PRO A 109 -9.63 0.34 8.42
C PRO A 109 -9.56 1.45 9.48
N ILE A 110 -10.71 1.96 9.96
CA ILE A 110 -10.79 3.14 10.84
C ILE A 110 -11.02 2.73 12.31
N SER A 111 -11.77 1.66 12.57
CA SER A 111 -11.93 1.10 13.90
C SER A 111 -11.36 -0.32 13.96
N SER A 112 -10.10 -0.42 14.36
CA SER A 112 -9.47 -1.68 14.79
C SER A 112 -9.44 -1.75 16.31
#